data_AF-A0A1Q8Z8R1-F1
#
_entry.id   AF-A0A1Q8Z8R1-F1
#
_cell.length_a   1.000
_cell.length_b   1.000
_cell.length_c   1.000
_cell.angle_alpha   90.00
_cell.angle_beta   90.00
_cell.angle_gamma   90.00
#
_symmetry.space_group_name_H-M   'P 1'
#
loop_
_entity.id
_entity.type
_entity.pdbx_description
1 polymer ?
#
loop_
_entity_poly.entity_id
_entity_poly.type
_entity_poly.pdbx_seq_one_letter_code
_entity_poly.pdbx_strand_id
1 'polypeptide(L)'
;MVSFAKTLSAGVLGTAIAAMGTLLAAPSHATTLTGFQTFGDDMDGMEVTVKFLGGGSETKIWGDTGPGAGGAFGTGWSLVQSGDTFSSPWTLSYGGSGSITSLLINAIPGNTVFDLSEPSPGTPGSANGRTFDVQSGQAPTSSNYSVPIDISVGDLFGQLTLQWANGFKGDLSFLADTDSGTTDDPVDPKPVPESAALLGLLAIGALGAGSRLRWQRG
;
A
#
# COMPACT_ATOMS: atom_id res chain seq x y z
N MET A 1 -84.06 7.69 3.68
CA MET A 1 -84.11 6.96 2.39
C MET A 1 -82.68 6.66 1.95
N VAL A 2 -82.49 5.45 1.43
CA VAL A 2 -81.25 4.71 1.12
C VAL A 2 -80.30 5.44 0.15
N SER A 3 -78.97 5.28 0.31
CA SER A 3 -78.00 5.05 -0.81
C SER A 3 -76.54 4.94 -0.28
N PHE A 4 -75.96 3.74 -0.20
CA PHE A 4 -74.92 3.12 -1.07
C PHE A 4 -73.44 3.33 -0.63
N ALA A 5 -72.75 2.19 -0.53
CA ALA A 5 -71.33 2.03 -0.24
C ALA A 5 -70.42 2.41 -1.41
N LYS A 6 -69.15 2.77 -1.11
CA LYS A 6 -67.95 2.18 -1.74
C LYS A 6 -66.65 2.72 -1.14
N THR A 7 -65.81 1.77 -0.75
CA THR A 7 -64.39 1.91 -0.43
C THR A 7 -63.60 2.40 -1.65
N LEU A 8 -62.61 3.28 -1.46
CA LEU A 8 -61.42 3.36 -2.32
C LEU A 8 -60.25 3.90 -1.50
N SER A 9 -59.27 3.02 -1.31
CA SER A 9 -57.94 3.31 -0.78
C SER A 9 -57.17 4.15 -1.80
N ALA A 10 -56.51 5.21 -1.34
CA ALA A 10 -55.47 5.90 -2.10
C ALA A 10 -54.30 6.14 -1.15
N GLY A 11 -53.35 5.20 -1.15
CA GLY A 11 -52.04 5.41 -0.56
C GLY A 11 -51.32 6.50 -1.37
N VAL A 12 -51.00 7.62 -0.72
CA VAL A 12 -50.09 8.61 -1.28
C VAL A 12 -48.67 8.17 -0.96
N LEU A 13 -47.90 8.00 -2.04
CA LEU A 13 -46.47 7.69 -2.10
C LEU A 13 -45.67 8.49 -1.08
N GLY A 14 -45.03 7.79 -0.13
CA GLY A 14 -43.93 8.37 0.62
C GLY A 14 -42.75 8.58 -0.32
N THR A 15 -42.49 9.82 -0.70
CA THR A 15 -41.22 10.20 -1.34
C THR A 15 -40.11 10.04 -0.31
N ALA A 16 -39.38 8.94 -0.37
CA ALA A 16 -38.09 8.82 0.28
C ALA A 16 -37.09 9.68 -0.50
N ILE A 17 -36.83 10.89 -0.01
CA ILE A 17 -35.63 11.63 -0.39
C ILE A 17 -34.47 10.87 0.24
N ALA A 18 -33.81 10.01 -0.54
CA ALA A 18 -32.50 9.51 -0.19
C ALA A 18 -31.55 10.72 -0.26
N ALA A 19 -31.30 11.33 0.89
CA ALA A 19 -30.18 12.24 1.03
C ALA A 19 -28.92 11.42 0.71
N MET A 20 -28.42 11.54 -0.52
CA MET A 20 -27.08 11.11 -0.86
C MET A 20 -26.15 12.03 -0.07
N GLY A 21 -25.83 11.63 1.16
CA GLY A 21 -24.70 12.20 1.86
C GLY A 21 -23.50 11.98 0.98
N THR A 22 -22.98 13.06 0.38
CA THR A 22 -21.62 13.08 -0.10
C THR A 22 -20.77 12.75 1.11
N LEU A 23 -20.29 11.51 1.19
CA LEU A 23 -19.15 11.16 2.01
C LEU A 23 -18.01 12.01 1.44
N LEU A 24 -17.85 13.22 1.97
CA LEU A 24 -16.62 13.96 1.83
C LEU A 24 -15.58 13.06 2.49
N ALA A 25 -14.81 12.34 1.69
CA ALA A 25 -13.56 11.80 2.19
C ALA A 25 -12.85 12.96 2.88
N ALA A 26 -12.46 12.77 4.14
CA ALA A 26 -11.62 13.76 4.80
C ALA A 26 -10.45 14.08 3.85
N PRO A 27 -10.03 15.36 3.73
CA PRO A 27 -8.84 15.67 2.97
C PRO A 27 -7.73 14.73 3.44
N SER A 28 -7.07 14.04 2.49
CA SER A 28 -5.91 13.21 2.85
C SER A 28 -4.93 14.17 3.51
N HIS A 29 -4.68 13.95 4.80
CA HIS A 29 -3.61 14.66 5.48
C HIS A 29 -2.33 14.13 4.85
N ALA A 30 -1.59 14.99 4.16
CA ALA A 30 -0.24 14.67 3.73
C ALA A 30 0.55 14.33 5.00
N THR A 31 1.26 13.20 4.98
CA THR A 31 2.22 12.94 6.07
C THR A 31 3.25 14.05 5.98
N THR A 32 3.42 14.82 7.05
CA THR A 32 4.50 15.79 7.12
C THR A 32 5.79 14.99 7.17
N LEU A 33 6.53 15.00 6.06
CA LEU A 33 7.84 14.39 6.00
C LEU A 33 8.88 15.37 6.57
N THR A 34 9.87 14.82 7.28
CA THR A 34 11.01 15.57 7.78
C THR A 34 12.28 15.11 7.13
N GLY A 35 13.02 16.07 6.59
CA GLY A 35 14.32 15.82 5.98
C GLY A 35 14.16 15.17 4.61
N PHE A 36 14.87 15.70 3.63
CA PHE A 36 14.96 15.12 2.28
C PHE A 36 16.07 14.05 2.20
N GLN A 37 16.54 13.60 3.36
CA GLN A 37 17.70 12.74 3.53
C GLN A 37 17.38 11.81 4.68
N THR A 38 16.94 10.60 4.36
CA THR A 38 16.77 9.54 5.33
C THR A 38 18.02 8.65 5.28
N PHE A 39 18.57 8.38 6.46
CA PHE A 39 19.73 7.52 6.65
C PHE A 39 19.33 6.16 7.21
N GLY A 40 20.28 5.24 7.21
CA GLY A 40 20.07 3.88 7.71
C GLY A 40 19.58 3.80 9.15
N ASP A 41 20.04 4.71 10.00
CA ASP A 41 19.69 4.85 11.43
C ASP A 41 18.38 5.61 11.68
N ASP A 42 17.81 6.27 10.67
CA ASP A 42 16.51 6.93 10.79
C ASP A 42 15.33 5.96 10.63
N MET A 43 15.58 4.73 10.19
CA MET A 43 14.57 3.73 9.83
C MET A 43 14.36 2.65 10.90
N ASP A 44 14.76 2.94 12.13
CA ASP A 44 14.64 2.03 13.27
C ASP A 44 13.20 1.59 13.49
N GLY A 45 12.99 0.27 13.56
CA GLY A 45 11.67 -0.31 13.76
C GLY A 45 10.99 -0.87 12.50
N MET A 46 11.51 -0.62 11.29
CA MET A 46 11.00 -1.27 10.08
C MET A 46 11.02 -2.80 10.20
N GLU A 47 10.12 -3.47 9.48
CA GLU A 47 10.07 -4.94 9.47
C GLU A 47 10.52 -5.48 8.11
N VAL A 48 11.53 -6.34 8.12
CA VAL A 48 12.05 -7.01 6.93
C VAL A 48 11.70 -8.49 7.01
N THR A 49 10.89 -8.95 6.05
CA THR A 49 10.45 -10.34 5.97
C THR A 49 11.02 -11.04 4.74
N VAL A 50 11.70 -12.16 4.97
CA VAL A 50 12.23 -13.05 3.94
C VAL A 50 11.38 -14.32 3.88
N LYS A 51 11.02 -14.76 2.68
CA LYS A 51 10.40 -16.08 2.42
C LYS A 51 11.39 -16.97 1.67
N PHE A 52 11.50 -18.22 2.07
CA PHE A 52 12.48 -19.15 1.50
C PHE A 52 11.87 -20.10 0.47
N LEU A 53 12.67 -20.46 -0.54
CA LEU A 53 12.39 -21.50 -1.52
C LEU A 53 12.48 -22.86 -0.81
N GLY A 54 11.32 -23.49 -0.56
CA GLY A 54 11.19 -24.65 0.32
C GLY A 54 10.21 -24.43 1.48
N GLY A 55 9.73 -23.19 1.64
CA GLY A 55 8.79 -22.81 2.70
C GLY A 55 9.50 -22.19 3.89
N GLY A 56 8.70 -21.63 4.80
CA GLY A 56 9.18 -20.85 5.94
C GLY A 56 9.41 -19.38 5.60
N SER A 57 9.40 -18.58 6.66
CA SER A 57 9.66 -17.15 6.60
C SER A 57 10.36 -16.69 7.87
N GLU A 58 11.14 -15.63 7.76
CA GLU A 58 11.76 -14.95 8.89
C GLU A 58 11.51 -13.45 8.78
N THR A 59 11.05 -12.85 9.88
CA THR A 59 10.87 -11.40 10.01
C THR A 59 11.87 -10.87 11.02
N LYS A 60 12.54 -9.78 10.68
CA LYS A 60 13.49 -9.08 11.54
C LYS A 60 13.18 -7.60 11.58
N ILE A 61 13.46 -7.01 12.73
CA ILE A 61 13.32 -5.58 12.95
C ILE A 61 14.62 -4.92 12.53
N TRP A 62 14.48 -3.82 11.80
CA TRP A 62 15.57 -2.94 11.43
C TRP A 62 16.11 -2.21 12.66
N GLY A 63 17.43 -2.15 12.78
CA GLY A 63 18.10 -1.47 13.87
C GLY A 63 19.38 -0.77 13.39
N ASP A 64 19.80 0.24 14.16
CA ASP A 64 21.09 0.89 14.06
C ASP A 64 22.26 -0.12 14.00
N THR A 65 23.17 0.13 13.08
CA THR A 65 24.46 -0.56 12.98
C THR A 65 25.66 0.37 13.11
N GLY A 66 25.41 1.68 13.02
CA GLY A 66 26.38 2.75 13.22
C GLY A 66 25.79 4.11 12.80
N PRO A 67 26.54 5.21 12.97
CA PRO A 67 26.07 6.52 12.54
C PRO A 67 25.76 6.55 11.04
N GLY A 68 24.55 6.96 10.67
CA GLY A 68 24.07 6.97 9.29
C GLY A 68 23.74 5.59 8.71
N ALA A 69 23.68 4.52 9.52
CA ALA A 69 23.66 3.15 9.03
C ALA A 69 22.78 2.22 9.87
N GLY A 70 21.99 1.38 9.19
CA GLY A 70 21.10 0.41 9.82
C GLY A 70 20.96 -0.88 9.01
N GLY A 71 20.28 -1.85 9.61
CA GLY A 71 19.99 -3.10 8.92
C GLY A 71 19.14 -4.10 9.70
N ALA A 72 18.71 -5.12 8.98
CA ALA A 72 18.00 -6.28 9.52
C ALA A 72 18.81 -7.56 9.22
N PHE A 73 19.00 -8.40 10.24
CA PHE A 73 19.87 -9.57 10.18
C PHE A 73 19.13 -10.84 10.58
N GLY A 74 19.06 -11.81 9.67
CA GLY A 74 18.43 -13.10 9.89
C GLY A 74 19.37 -14.27 9.71
N THR A 75 18.78 -15.44 9.57
CA THR A 75 19.51 -16.70 9.48
C THR A 75 20.11 -16.85 8.08
N GLY A 76 21.36 -16.40 7.95
CA GLY A 76 22.12 -16.48 6.70
C GLY A 76 21.79 -15.38 5.70
N TRP A 77 20.95 -14.40 6.05
CA TRP A 77 20.68 -13.21 5.25
C TRP A 77 20.85 -11.92 6.06
N SER A 78 21.12 -10.83 5.35
CA SER A 78 21.08 -9.47 5.90
C SER A 78 20.60 -8.49 4.85
N LEU A 79 19.88 -7.46 5.26
CA LEU A 79 19.59 -6.27 4.48
C LEU A 79 20.17 -5.08 5.22
N VAL A 80 21.05 -4.30 4.58
CA VAL A 80 21.72 -3.15 5.20
C VAL A 80 21.62 -1.92 4.30
N GLN A 81 21.64 -0.75 4.92
CA GLN A 81 21.73 0.54 4.24
C GLN A 81 22.63 1.46 5.07
N SER A 82 23.51 2.20 4.39
CA SER A 82 24.38 3.20 5.03
C SER A 82 24.52 4.42 4.13
N GLY A 83 24.32 5.60 4.70
CA GLY A 83 24.30 6.87 3.99
C GLY A 83 22.87 7.30 3.64
N ASP A 84 22.76 8.28 2.76
CA ASP A 84 21.50 8.85 2.28
C ASP A 84 20.83 7.87 1.30
N THR A 85 19.58 7.47 1.55
CA THR A 85 18.83 6.48 0.74
C THR A 85 18.62 6.88 -0.71
N PHE A 86 18.63 8.17 -1.02
CA PHE A 86 18.46 8.65 -2.39
C PHE A 86 19.64 8.26 -3.29
N SER A 87 20.84 8.19 -2.71
CA SER A 87 22.10 8.04 -3.45
C SER A 87 22.95 6.84 -3.02
N SER A 88 22.73 6.31 -1.83
CA SER A 88 23.51 5.22 -1.24
C SER A 88 22.76 3.90 -1.35
N PRO A 89 23.39 2.83 -1.87
CA PRO A 89 22.69 1.59 -2.15
C PRO A 89 22.37 0.80 -0.88
N TRP A 90 21.21 0.15 -0.91
CA TRP A 90 20.87 -0.97 -0.06
C TRP A 90 21.63 -2.21 -0.51
N THR A 91 22.01 -3.06 0.44
CA THR A 91 22.68 -4.35 0.16
C THR A 91 21.94 -5.49 0.83
N LEU A 92 21.36 -6.38 0.02
CA LEU A 92 20.82 -7.66 0.44
C LEU A 92 21.88 -8.74 0.21
N SER A 93 22.21 -9.49 1.25
CA SER A 93 23.11 -10.65 1.18
C SER A 93 22.41 -11.91 1.65
N TYR A 94 22.66 -13.03 1.00
CA TYR A 94 22.19 -14.35 1.42
C TYR A 94 23.20 -15.46 1.13
N GLY A 95 23.73 -16.04 2.21
CA GLY A 95 24.70 -17.15 2.20
C GLY A 95 24.13 -18.49 2.66
N GLY A 96 22.80 -18.62 2.81
CA GLY A 96 22.17 -19.88 3.23
C GLY A 96 22.18 -20.97 2.15
N SER A 97 21.90 -22.22 2.55
CA SER A 97 21.91 -23.39 1.66
C SER A 97 20.74 -23.41 0.65
N GLY A 98 19.60 -22.80 1.00
CA GLY A 98 18.41 -22.66 0.14
C GLY A 98 18.48 -21.47 -0.82
N SER A 99 17.33 -20.90 -1.15
CA SER A 99 17.18 -19.62 -1.89
C SER A 99 16.08 -18.78 -1.25
N ILE A 100 16.08 -17.46 -1.48
CA ILE A 100 14.97 -16.57 -1.07
C ILE A 100 13.99 -16.42 -2.23
N THR A 101 12.69 -16.56 -2.01
CA THR A 101 11.65 -16.31 -3.04
C THR A 101 11.09 -14.89 -2.97
N SER A 102 11.09 -14.29 -1.79
CA SER A 102 10.56 -12.94 -1.59
C SER A 102 11.25 -12.23 -0.44
N LEU A 103 11.50 -10.94 -0.65
CA LEU A 103 11.83 -9.96 0.37
C LEU A 103 10.67 -8.96 0.43
N LEU A 104 10.10 -8.76 1.61
CA LEU A 104 9.13 -7.71 1.90
C LEU A 104 9.77 -6.76 2.91
N ILE A 105 9.82 -5.48 2.57
CA ILE A 105 10.22 -4.40 3.47
C ILE A 105 8.95 -3.62 3.83
N ASN A 106 8.57 -3.66 5.10
CA ASN A 106 7.48 -2.88 5.67
C ASN A 106 8.07 -1.70 6.44
N ALA A 107 8.02 -0.51 5.84
CA ALA A 107 8.70 0.68 6.32
C ALA A 107 7.90 1.44 7.40
N ILE A 108 6.58 1.24 7.40
CA ILE A 108 5.63 1.97 8.26
C ILE A 108 5.99 1.91 9.75
N PRO A 109 6.33 0.75 10.35
CA PRO A 109 6.64 0.69 11.78
C PRO A 109 7.92 1.45 12.16
N GLY A 110 8.82 1.70 11.19
CA GLY A 110 10.00 2.54 11.36
C GLY A 110 9.75 4.01 11.03
N ASN A 111 8.49 4.45 11.01
CA ASN A 111 8.10 5.81 10.63
C ASN A 111 8.66 6.24 9.26
N THR A 112 8.83 5.28 8.35
CA THR A 112 9.49 5.46 7.06
C THR A 112 8.52 5.16 5.92
N VAL A 113 8.68 5.85 4.80
CA VAL A 113 7.99 5.60 3.54
C VAL A 113 9.01 5.46 2.41
N PHE A 114 8.65 4.73 1.36
CA PHE A 114 9.37 4.78 0.10
C PHE A 114 8.87 5.94 -0.75
N ASP A 115 9.80 6.68 -1.35
CA ASP A 115 9.53 7.78 -2.27
C ASP A 115 9.97 7.43 -3.69
N LEU A 116 9.05 7.53 -4.64
CA LEU A 116 9.26 7.15 -6.03
C LEU A 116 9.68 8.36 -6.87
N SER A 117 10.38 8.10 -7.98
CA SER A 117 10.87 9.19 -8.84
C SER A 117 9.78 9.97 -9.57
N GLU A 118 8.57 9.44 -9.65
CA GLU A 118 7.45 10.05 -10.35
C GLU A 118 6.16 9.93 -9.53
N PRO A 119 5.26 10.92 -9.63
CA PRO A 119 5.33 12.08 -10.52
C PRO A 119 6.33 13.16 -10.06
N SER A 120 6.84 13.97 -11.01
CA SER A 120 7.66 15.16 -10.72
C SER A 120 6.93 16.47 -11.12
N PRO A 121 6.65 17.40 -10.18
CA PRO A 121 7.03 17.36 -8.76
C PRO A 121 6.23 16.32 -7.96
N GLY A 122 6.89 15.74 -6.94
CA GLY A 122 6.33 14.74 -6.04
C GLY A 122 5.50 15.34 -4.89
N THR A 123 5.24 14.52 -3.87
CA THR A 123 4.48 14.91 -2.66
C THR A 123 5.10 16.14 -1.98
N PRO A 124 4.33 17.21 -1.71
CA PRO A 124 4.85 18.38 -1.00
C PRO A 124 5.44 18.01 0.36
N GLY A 125 6.68 18.43 0.60
CA GLY A 125 7.42 18.05 1.81
C GLY A 125 8.43 16.92 1.59
N SER A 126 8.31 16.18 0.48
CA SER A 126 9.39 15.37 -0.09
C SER A 126 10.20 16.15 -1.15
N ALA A 127 11.43 15.70 -1.42
CA ALA A 127 12.24 16.11 -2.56
C ALA A 127 11.89 15.23 -3.80
N ASN A 128 12.89 14.89 -4.62
CA ASN A 128 12.70 13.94 -5.70
C ASN A 128 13.00 12.54 -5.16
N GLY A 129 12.06 11.60 -5.30
CA GLY A 129 12.29 10.22 -4.90
C GLY A 129 13.14 9.40 -5.86
N ARG A 130 13.42 8.16 -5.46
CA ARG A 130 14.11 7.16 -6.28
C ARG A 130 13.39 5.82 -6.26
N THR A 131 12.77 5.50 -7.39
CA THR A 131 12.18 4.18 -7.62
C THR A 131 13.27 3.09 -7.61
N PHE A 132 12.92 1.90 -7.11
CA PHE A 132 13.76 0.72 -7.08
C PHE A 132 14.58 0.54 -8.37
N ASP A 133 15.91 0.49 -8.22
CA ASP A 133 16.86 0.41 -9.32
C ASP A 133 18.06 -0.47 -8.95
N VAL A 134 18.24 -1.58 -9.67
CA VAL A 134 19.33 -2.55 -9.40
C VAL A 134 20.67 -1.97 -9.84
N GLN A 135 21.61 -1.89 -8.91
CA GLN A 135 22.98 -1.43 -9.19
C GLN A 135 23.89 -2.60 -9.57
N SER A 136 23.77 -3.73 -8.87
CA SER A 136 24.54 -4.95 -9.16
C SER A 136 23.96 -6.19 -8.46
N GLY A 137 24.38 -7.39 -8.89
CA GLY A 137 23.94 -8.66 -8.30
C GLY A 137 22.72 -9.28 -8.97
N GLN A 138 22.06 -10.22 -8.29
CA GLN A 138 20.93 -10.96 -8.85
C GLN A 138 19.63 -10.15 -8.77
N ALA A 139 19.24 -9.52 -9.87
CA ALA A 139 17.99 -8.76 -9.97
C ALA A 139 16.75 -9.62 -9.63
N PRO A 140 15.72 -9.05 -8.99
CA PRO A 140 14.44 -9.71 -8.80
C PRO A 140 13.71 -9.89 -10.14
N THR A 141 12.86 -10.90 -10.20
CA THR A 141 11.91 -11.10 -11.31
C THR A 141 10.84 -10.01 -11.32
N SER A 142 10.47 -9.49 -10.15
CA SER A 142 9.56 -8.34 -10.02
C SER A 142 9.82 -7.55 -8.74
N SER A 143 9.51 -6.26 -8.78
CA SER A 143 9.45 -5.34 -7.65
C SER A 143 8.07 -4.69 -7.61
N ASN A 144 7.50 -4.51 -6.42
CA ASN A 144 6.17 -3.90 -6.26
C ASN A 144 6.12 -3.03 -5.01
N TYR A 145 5.65 -1.80 -5.18
CA TYR A 145 5.29 -0.92 -4.06
C TYR A 145 3.82 -1.11 -3.67
N SER A 146 3.53 -1.06 -2.38
CA SER A 146 2.17 -1.24 -1.84
C SER A 146 1.94 -0.45 -0.57
N VAL A 147 0.67 -0.36 -0.16
CA VAL A 147 0.21 0.47 0.96
C VAL A 147 0.52 1.95 0.71
N PRO A 148 -0.28 2.63 -0.13
CA PRO A 148 -0.10 4.05 -0.36
C PRO A 148 -0.30 4.83 0.95
N ILE A 149 0.57 5.79 1.22
CA ILE A 149 0.52 6.60 2.46
C ILE A 149 -0.17 7.94 2.18
N ASP A 150 0.30 8.65 1.14
CA ASP A 150 -0.36 9.83 0.61
C ASP A 150 -0.79 9.59 -0.83
N ILE A 151 -2.10 9.43 -1.03
CA ILE A 151 -2.69 9.21 -2.34
C ILE A 151 -2.87 10.51 -3.15
N SER A 152 -2.58 11.68 -2.58
CA SER A 152 -2.79 12.96 -3.26
C SER A 152 -1.90 13.11 -4.48
N VAL A 153 -0.66 12.61 -4.39
CA VAL A 153 0.32 12.59 -5.49
C VAL A 153 0.61 11.16 -5.95
N GLY A 154 0.62 10.18 -5.04
CA GLY A 154 0.68 8.76 -5.37
C GLY A 154 2.08 8.18 -5.60
N ASP A 155 3.10 8.85 -5.07
CA ASP A 155 4.52 8.44 -5.05
C ASP A 155 4.96 7.81 -3.71
N LEU A 156 4.23 8.04 -2.61
CA LEU A 156 4.62 7.54 -1.28
C LEU A 156 3.97 6.20 -0.92
N PHE A 157 4.81 5.21 -0.61
CA PHE A 157 4.37 3.84 -0.27
C PHE A 157 5.03 3.31 1.00
N GLY A 158 4.26 2.62 1.84
CA GLY A 158 4.77 2.03 3.07
C GLY A 158 5.52 0.71 2.89
N GLN A 159 5.41 0.07 1.71
CA GLN A 159 5.98 -1.25 1.48
C GLN A 159 6.64 -1.39 0.11
N LEU A 160 7.75 -2.15 0.08
CA LEU A 160 8.41 -2.64 -1.13
C LEU A 160 8.55 -4.16 -1.05
N THR A 161 8.07 -4.87 -2.07
CA THR A 161 8.26 -6.31 -2.22
C THR A 161 9.12 -6.62 -3.43
N LEU A 162 10.15 -7.43 -3.24
CA LEU A 162 10.98 -8.02 -4.30
C LEU A 162 10.70 -9.53 -4.38
N GLN A 163 10.63 -10.08 -5.60
CA GLN A 163 10.34 -11.51 -5.82
C GLN A 163 11.32 -12.13 -6.81
N TRP A 164 11.71 -13.38 -6.56
CA TRP A 164 12.56 -14.17 -7.45
C TRP A 164 11.90 -15.51 -7.76
N ALA A 165 11.41 -15.68 -8.99
CA ALA A 165 10.72 -16.90 -9.41
C ALA A 165 11.60 -18.16 -9.30
N ASN A 166 12.91 -17.99 -9.54
CA ASN A 166 13.89 -19.08 -9.48
C ASN A 166 14.71 -19.08 -8.17
N GLY A 167 14.32 -18.24 -7.20
CA GLY A 167 15.02 -18.04 -5.95
C GLY A 167 16.28 -17.15 -6.08
N PHE A 168 16.59 -16.42 -5.01
CA PHE A 168 17.75 -15.56 -4.84
C PHE A 168 18.84 -16.21 -4.01
N LYS A 169 20.10 -16.01 -4.41
CA LYS A 169 21.33 -16.36 -3.67
C LYS A 169 22.40 -15.28 -3.91
N GLY A 170 23.32 -15.14 -2.95
CA GLY A 170 24.43 -14.20 -3.05
C GLY A 170 24.00 -12.78 -2.67
N ASP A 171 24.42 -11.79 -3.45
CA ASP A 171 24.24 -10.38 -3.13
C ASP A 171 23.39 -9.65 -4.17
N LEU A 172 22.64 -8.66 -3.71
CA LEU A 172 21.94 -7.67 -4.53
C LEU A 172 22.22 -6.28 -3.93
N SER A 173 22.72 -5.39 -4.76
CA SER A 173 22.83 -3.96 -4.46
C SER A 173 21.80 -3.20 -5.27
N PHE A 174 20.99 -2.37 -4.62
CA PHE A 174 19.92 -1.61 -5.26
C PHE A 174 19.75 -0.23 -4.62
N LEU A 175 19.20 0.71 -5.38
CA LEU A 175 18.74 2.00 -4.88
C LEU A 175 17.24 1.96 -4.71
N ALA A 176 16.76 2.55 -3.64
CA ALA A 176 15.35 2.84 -3.36
C ALA A 176 15.37 3.96 -2.33
N ASP A 177 14.72 5.07 -2.65
CA ASP A 177 14.67 6.20 -1.74
C ASP A 177 13.59 6.01 -0.69
N THR A 178 13.84 6.60 0.47
CA THR A 178 12.90 6.66 1.56
C THR A 178 12.89 8.04 2.19
N ASP A 179 11.76 8.40 2.76
CA ASP A 179 11.60 9.56 3.62
C ASP A 179 11.06 9.12 4.98
N SER A 180 11.22 9.98 5.99
CA SER A 180 10.72 9.74 7.35
C SER A 180 9.62 10.72 7.72
N GLY A 181 8.58 10.21 8.38
CA GLY A 181 7.60 11.04 9.07
C GLY A 181 8.22 11.75 10.28
N THR A 182 7.45 12.64 10.90
CA THR A 182 7.90 13.33 12.12
C THR A 182 7.39 12.63 13.37
N THR A 183 7.87 13.01 14.56
CA THR A 183 7.28 12.54 15.83
C THR A 183 5.85 13.06 16.03
N ASP A 184 5.54 14.27 15.54
CA ASP A 184 4.23 14.91 15.72
C ASP A 184 3.22 14.51 14.62
N ASP A 185 3.71 13.95 13.52
CA ASP A 185 2.95 13.47 12.36
C ASP A 185 3.63 12.22 11.78
N PRO A 186 3.48 11.06 12.44
CA PRO A 186 4.10 9.82 12.00
C PRO A 186 3.40 9.25 10.76
N VAL A 187 4.11 8.39 10.04
CA VAL A 187 3.60 7.65 8.89
C VAL A 187 2.36 6.86 9.29
N ASP A 188 1.22 7.25 8.72
CA ASP A 188 -0.07 6.64 8.96
C ASP A 188 -0.72 6.28 7.61
N PRO A 189 -0.82 4.99 7.25
CA PRO A 189 -1.45 4.57 6.02
C PRO A 189 -2.93 5.01 6.00
N LYS A 190 -3.26 5.98 5.16
CA LYS A 190 -4.63 6.44 5.03
C LYS A 190 -5.46 5.40 4.27
N PRO A 191 -6.62 4.96 4.80
CA PRO A 191 -7.50 4.06 4.07
C PRO A 191 -7.89 4.68 2.73
N VAL A 192 -7.53 4.02 1.63
CA VAL A 192 -8.11 4.35 0.33
C VAL A 192 -9.60 4.06 0.43
N PRO A 193 -10.51 5.00 0.10
CA PRO A 193 -11.93 4.69 0.10
C PRO A 193 -12.19 3.53 -0.85
N GLU A 194 -12.40 2.33 -0.30
CA GLU A 194 -12.85 1.20 -1.10
C GLU A 194 -14.16 1.65 -1.76
N SER A 195 -14.20 1.61 -3.09
CA SER A 195 -15.37 2.05 -3.83
C SER A 195 -16.55 1.11 -3.55
N ALA A 196 -17.28 1.36 -2.46
CA ALA A 196 -18.62 0.84 -2.22
C ALA A 196 -19.59 1.21 -3.38
N ALA A 197 -19.18 2.11 -4.28
CA ALA A 197 -19.85 2.43 -5.53
C ALA A 197 -19.91 1.26 -6.54
N LEU A 198 -18.94 0.32 -6.55
CA LEU A 198 -18.91 -0.76 -7.55
C LEU A 198 -19.89 -1.90 -7.25
N LEU A 199 -20.26 -2.12 -5.98
CA LEU A 199 -21.30 -3.10 -5.61
C LEU A 199 -22.73 -2.54 -5.76
N GLY A 200 -22.90 -1.22 -5.74
CA GLY A 200 -24.19 -0.57 -5.95
C GLY A 200 -24.72 -0.66 -7.38
N LEU A 201 -23.84 -0.66 -8.39
CA LEU A 201 -24.25 -0.72 -9.81
C LEU A 201 -24.64 -2.12 -10.30
N LEU A 202 -24.15 -3.19 -9.67
CA LEU A 202 -24.53 -4.57 -10.01
C LEU A 202 -25.89 -4.98 -9.41
N ALA A 203 -26.33 -4.33 -8.32
CA ALA A 203 -27.61 -4.63 -7.69
C ALA A 203 -28.83 -4.07 -8.45
N ILE A 204 -28.65 -3.00 -9.24
CA ILE A 204 -29.75 -2.37 -9.99
C ILE A 204 -30.05 -3.12 -11.31
N GLY A 205 -29.07 -3.86 -11.86
CA GLY A 205 -29.24 -4.63 -13.10
C GLY A 205 -30.07 -5.93 -12.94
N ALA A 206 -30.19 -6.48 -11.74
CA ALA A 206 -30.82 -7.79 -11.52
C ALA A 206 -32.33 -7.74 -11.25
N LEU A 207 -32.92 -6.57 -10.99
CA LEU A 207 -34.36 -6.44 -10.72
C LEU A 207 -35.21 -6.19 -11.98
N GLY A 208 -34.60 -6.04 -13.16
CA GLY A 208 -35.29 -5.74 -14.42
C GLY A 208 -35.68 -6.96 -15.29
N ALA A 209 -35.23 -8.17 -14.97
CA ALA A 209 -35.35 -9.34 -15.85
C ALA A 209 -36.35 -10.41 -15.36
N GLY A 210 -37.36 -10.05 -14.57
CA GLY A 210 -38.19 -11.02 -13.87
C GLY A 210 -39.69 -10.72 -13.80
N SER A 211 -40.37 -10.46 -14.93
CA SER A 211 -41.84 -10.65 -15.02
C SER A 211 -42.36 -10.71 -16.46
N ARG A 212 -41.97 -11.76 -17.20
CA ARG A 212 -42.78 -12.30 -18.30
C ARG A 212 -43.23 -13.72 -17.94
N LEU A 213 -44.48 -13.86 -17.47
CA LEU A 213 -45.27 -15.12 -17.47
C LEU A 213 -46.75 -14.72 -17.28
N ARG A 214 -47.54 -14.54 -18.35
CA ARG A 214 -48.23 -15.55 -19.18
C ARG A 214 -49.43 -16.19 -18.47
N TRP A 215 -50.66 -15.71 -18.74
CA TRP A 215 -51.75 -16.50 -19.35
C TRP A 215 -53.05 -15.68 -19.56
N GLN A 216 -53.49 -15.55 -20.81
CA GLN A 216 -54.89 -15.30 -21.14
C GLN A 216 -55.52 -16.65 -21.52
N ARG A 217 -56.63 -16.99 -20.85
CA ARG A 217 -57.63 -17.96 -21.30
C ARG A 217 -58.89 -17.14 -21.61
N GLY A 218 -59.45 -17.37 -22.79
CA GLY A 218 -60.65 -16.71 -23.31
C GLY A 218 -60.62 -16.80 -24.82
#